data_AF-A0A1F6X320-F1
#
_entry.id   AF-A0A1F6X320-F1
#
_cell.length_a   1.000
_cell.length_b   1.000
_cell.length_c   1.000
_cell.angle_alpha   90.00
_cell.angle_beta   90.00
_cell.angle_gamma   90.00
#
_symmetry.space_group_name_H-M   'P 1'
#
loop_
_entity.id
_entity.type
_entity.pdbx_description
1 polymer ?
#
loop_
_entity_poly.entity_id
_entity_poly.type
_entity_poly.pdbx_seq_one_letter_code
_entity_poly.pdbx_strand_id
1 'polypeptide(L)'
;MIKIGDYNKIMSDRNLFNQIVYTPLSDAIKLFNERQKDPKLMAKVKKLLNRNIPKVFKDKKCGIMARQLATPNYENRRFISLVKENGLHPVFIEYFDDKFTSNNKYKHSLGQLHIQNKIDKNGKECVEKITIIDFNKSNGKKLKDIKTLWGESLIDFHKKLFDLYNINDVSFLNEIDWYEKKNEKPIDFYVNFFLLITCFGILFENFLALKGDTEAKFTKDVVLPALEKVINLTGVKPLIVPLEPIDIETDNFWYYHLPIVKKLIK
;
A
#
# COMPACT_ATOMS: atom_id res chain seq x y z
N MET A 1 11.65 2.10 27.63
CA MET A 1 10.85 1.79 26.42
C MET A 1 9.39 1.97 26.78
N ILE A 2 8.69 2.80 26.04
CA ILE A 2 7.23 2.95 26.08
C ILE A 2 6.65 1.70 25.42
N LYS A 3 5.78 0.98 26.14
CA LYS A 3 4.90 -0.02 25.53
C LYS A 3 3.66 0.67 25.00
N ILE A 4 3.23 0.37 23.78
CA ILE A 4 2.00 0.93 23.20
C ILE A 4 0.74 0.21 23.70
N GLY A 5 0.90 -0.96 24.34
CA GLY A 5 -0.17 -1.69 25.02
C GLY A 5 -0.03 -3.21 24.87
N ASP A 6 -1.03 -3.96 25.30
CA ASP A 6 -1.16 -5.39 25.00
C ASP A 6 -1.69 -5.56 23.58
N TYR A 7 -0.90 -6.16 22.69
CA TYR A 7 -1.30 -6.37 21.30
C TYR A 7 -2.57 -7.20 21.13
N ASN A 8 -2.87 -8.14 22.04
CA ASN A 8 -4.14 -8.87 21.98
C ASN A 8 -5.31 -7.94 22.24
N LYS A 9 -5.18 -7.08 23.25
CA LYS A 9 -6.20 -6.08 23.58
C LYS A 9 -6.40 -5.10 22.43
N ILE A 10 -5.29 -4.58 21.87
CA ILE A 10 -5.30 -3.66 20.73
C ILE A 10 -6.00 -4.28 19.51
N MET A 11 -5.66 -5.52 19.16
CA MET A 11 -6.30 -6.22 18.04
C MET A 11 -7.78 -6.57 18.29
N SER A 12 -8.22 -6.60 19.55
CA SER A 12 -9.59 -6.96 19.91
C SER A 12 -10.55 -5.77 20.02
N ASP A 13 -10.01 -4.54 20.14
CA ASP A 13 -10.76 -3.30 20.33
C ASP A 13 -10.47 -2.34 19.17
N ARG A 14 -11.46 -2.18 18.29
CA ARG A 14 -11.37 -1.33 17.10
C ARG A 14 -11.06 0.13 17.43
N ASN A 15 -11.64 0.68 18.50
CA ASN A 15 -11.41 2.07 18.87
C ASN A 15 -9.98 2.27 19.36
N LEU A 16 -9.50 1.33 20.19
CA LEU A 16 -8.13 1.32 20.67
C LEU A 16 -7.12 1.15 19.51
N PHE A 17 -7.38 0.23 18.58
CA PHE A 17 -6.55 0.05 17.39
C PHE A 17 -6.46 1.34 16.58
N ASN A 18 -7.60 1.97 16.29
CA ASN A 18 -7.64 3.19 15.50
C ASN A 18 -6.85 4.33 16.15
N GLN A 19 -6.95 4.49 17.47
CA GLN A 19 -6.19 5.51 18.21
C GLN A 19 -4.67 5.25 18.16
N ILE A 20 -4.27 3.99 18.26
CA ILE A 20 -2.85 3.60 18.31
C ILE A 20 -2.20 3.61 16.94
N VAL A 21 -2.87 3.09 15.91
CA VAL A 21 -2.27 2.89 14.58
C VAL A 21 -2.53 4.07 13.66
N TYR A 22 -3.76 4.55 13.60
CA TYR A 22 -4.18 5.53 12.59
C TYR A 22 -4.14 6.97 13.09
N THR A 23 -3.94 7.88 12.16
CA THR A 23 -4.05 9.32 12.33
C THR A 23 -5.10 9.83 11.34
N PRO A 24 -6.08 10.65 11.75
CA PRO A 24 -7.01 11.28 10.81
C PRO A 24 -6.24 12.04 9.71
N LEU A 25 -6.72 12.01 8.47
CA LEU A 25 -5.97 12.58 7.33
C LEU A 25 -5.62 14.06 7.54
N SER A 26 -6.55 14.87 8.04
CA SER A 26 -6.33 16.28 8.36
C SER A 26 -5.18 16.48 9.35
N ASP A 27 -5.12 15.64 10.39
CA ASP A 27 -4.09 15.68 11.42
C ASP A 27 -2.76 15.17 10.87
N ALA A 28 -2.79 14.13 10.03
CA ALA A 28 -1.61 13.60 9.38
C ALA A 28 -0.92 14.66 8.51
N ILE A 29 -1.68 15.43 7.74
CA ILE A 29 -1.16 16.54 6.92
C ILE A 29 -0.56 17.64 7.80
N LYS A 30 -1.27 18.04 8.86
CA LYS A 30 -0.77 19.05 9.81
C LYS A 30 0.55 18.61 10.44
N LEU A 31 0.57 17.42 11.03
CA LEU A 31 1.74 16.84 11.68
C LEU A 31 2.89 16.64 10.68
N PHE A 32 2.60 16.23 9.46
CA PHE A 32 3.64 16.10 8.42
C PHE A 32 4.35 17.44 8.18
N ASN A 33 3.58 18.51 8.01
CA ASN A 33 4.13 19.86 7.81
C ASN A 33 4.91 20.36 9.03
N GLU A 34 4.45 20.08 10.24
CA GLU A 34 5.14 20.44 11.49
C GLU A 34 6.46 19.68 11.63
N ARG A 35 6.47 18.38 11.38
CA ARG A 35 7.66 17.52 11.48
C ARG A 35 8.72 17.88 10.45
N GLN A 36 8.34 18.27 9.25
CA GLN A 36 9.30 18.75 8.24
C GLN A 36 10.01 20.04 8.67
N LYS A 37 9.40 20.83 9.57
CA LYS A 37 9.99 22.05 10.15
C LYS A 37 10.76 21.80 11.44
N ASP A 38 10.73 20.58 12.00
CA ASP A 38 11.51 20.22 13.19
C ASP A 38 12.90 19.69 12.81
N PRO A 39 13.97 20.51 12.91
CA PRO A 39 15.31 20.10 12.51
C PRO A 39 15.86 18.96 13.39
N LYS A 40 15.44 18.87 14.67
CA LYS A 40 15.93 17.84 15.60
C LYS A 40 15.34 16.49 15.22
N LEU A 41 14.02 16.42 15.01
CA LEU A 41 13.36 15.20 14.57
C LEU A 41 13.84 14.77 13.18
N MET A 42 13.95 15.70 12.23
CA MET A 42 14.44 15.42 10.88
C MET A 42 15.86 14.85 10.89
N ALA A 43 16.78 15.45 11.65
CA ALA A 43 18.16 14.95 11.77
C ALA A 43 18.19 13.55 12.40
N LYS A 44 17.37 13.32 13.42
CA LYS A 44 17.24 12.02 14.10
C LYS A 44 16.74 10.93 13.15
N VAL A 45 15.66 11.16 12.43
CA VAL A 45 15.09 10.19 11.47
C VAL A 45 16.06 9.94 10.30
N LYS A 46 16.70 11.00 9.75
CA LYS A 46 17.74 10.84 8.72
C LYS A 46 18.90 9.97 9.19
N LYS A 47 19.33 10.12 10.45
CA LYS A 47 20.39 9.28 11.03
C LYS A 47 19.93 7.83 11.16
N LEU A 48 18.72 7.58 11.67
CA LEU A 48 18.16 6.24 11.84
C LEU A 48 17.99 5.51 10.50
N LEU A 49 17.65 6.24 9.44
CA LEU A 49 17.57 5.70 8.07
C LEU A 49 18.94 5.59 7.38
N ASN A 50 20.06 5.86 8.07
CA ASN A 50 21.39 5.95 7.45
C ASN A 50 21.44 6.85 6.21
N ARG A 51 20.60 7.90 6.19
CA ARG A 51 20.38 8.82 5.05
C ARG A 51 19.85 8.15 3.78
N ASN A 52 19.41 6.89 3.86
CA ASN A 52 18.80 6.14 2.78
C ASN A 52 17.32 6.53 2.59
N ILE A 53 17.12 7.72 2.00
CA ILE A 53 15.80 8.28 1.71
C ILE A 53 15.68 8.43 0.19
N PRO A 54 14.70 7.77 -0.46
CA PRO A 54 14.47 7.89 -1.90
C PRO A 54 14.24 9.33 -2.33
N LYS A 55 14.72 9.67 -3.54
CA LYS A 55 14.71 11.04 -4.06
C LYS A 55 13.31 11.65 -4.09
N VAL A 56 12.30 10.87 -4.50
CA VAL A 56 10.90 11.34 -4.56
C VAL A 56 10.39 11.88 -3.22
N PHE A 57 10.81 11.29 -2.10
CA PHE A 57 10.39 11.72 -0.76
C PHE A 57 11.20 12.90 -0.20
N LYS A 58 12.31 13.26 -0.85
CA LYS A 58 13.07 14.49 -0.54
C LYS A 58 12.49 15.68 -1.27
N ASP A 59 12.08 15.46 -2.52
CA ASP A 59 11.72 16.53 -3.44
C ASP A 59 10.23 16.89 -3.37
N LYS A 60 9.38 15.95 -2.90
CA LYS A 60 7.94 16.11 -2.87
C LYS A 60 7.33 15.75 -1.52
N LYS A 61 6.16 16.32 -1.24
CA LYS A 61 5.28 15.91 -0.14
C LYS A 61 4.45 14.72 -0.60
N CYS A 62 4.67 13.53 -0.05
CA CYS A 62 4.14 12.31 -0.64
C CYS A 62 3.02 11.67 0.19
N GLY A 63 1.97 11.23 -0.50
CA GLY A 63 1.09 10.16 -0.03
C GLY A 63 1.61 8.84 -0.59
N ILE A 64 1.67 7.81 0.25
CA ILE A 64 2.37 6.56 -0.04
C ILE A 64 1.38 5.40 0.09
N MET A 65 1.44 4.46 -0.84
CA MET A 65 0.69 3.21 -0.79
C MET A 65 1.60 2.07 -1.22
N ALA A 66 1.62 0.97 -0.46
CA ALA A 66 2.47 -0.18 -0.76
C ALA A 66 1.63 -1.28 -1.42
N ARG A 67 1.95 -1.66 -2.65
CA ARG A 67 1.25 -2.75 -3.37
C ARG A 67 2.26 -3.59 -4.09
N GLN A 68 2.13 -4.92 -4.11
CA GLN A 68 3.15 -5.76 -4.75
C GLN A 68 3.38 -5.40 -6.22
N LEU A 69 2.30 -5.04 -6.93
CA LEU A 69 2.28 -4.40 -8.24
C LEU A 69 1.05 -3.50 -8.30
N ALA A 70 1.26 -2.18 -8.42
CA ALA A 70 0.19 -1.22 -8.53
C ALA A 70 -0.51 -1.34 -9.90
N THR A 71 -1.84 -1.23 -9.88
CA THR A 71 -2.73 -1.23 -11.04
C THR A 71 -3.82 -0.17 -10.84
N PRO A 72 -4.36 0.52 -11.86
CA PRO A 72 -5.37 1.56 -11.66
C PRO A 72 -6.77 0.96 -11.46
N ASN A 73 -6.92 0.05 -10.48
CA ASN A 73 -8.22 -0.44 -9.99
C ASN A 73 -8.93 0.64 -9.16
N TYR A 74 -10.13 0.35 -8.64
CA TYR A 74 -10.91 1.34 -7.88
C TYR A 74 -10.14 1.85 -6.65
N GLU A 75 -9.55 0.94 -5.87
CA GLU A 75 -8.74 1.24 -4.69
C GLU A 75 -7.61 2.25 -5.00
N ASN A 76 -6.75 1.92 -5.96
CA ASN A 76 -5.60 2.75 -6.30
C ASN A 76 -6.03 4.09 -6.92
N ARG A 77 -7.12 4.14 -7.69
CA ARG A 77 -7.68 5.41 -8.20
C ARG A 77 -8.22 6.29 -7.07
N ARG A 78 -8.88 5.69 -6.07
CA ARG A 78 -9.32 6.41 -4.86
C ARG A 78 -8.13 6.99 -4.11
N PHE A 79 -7.08 6.19 -3.88
CA PHE A 79 -5.84 6.65 -3.26
C PHE A 79 -5.27 7.86 -4.00
N ILE A 80 -5.12 7.76 -5.33
CA ILE A 80 -4.60 8.86 -6.15
C ILE A 80 -5.46 10.13 -5.99
N SER A 81 -6.79 10.01 -6.06
CA SER A 81 -7.71 11.14 -5.89
C SER A 81 -7.50 11.81 -4.53
N LEU A 82 -7.56 11.00 -3.46
CA LEU A 82 -7.46 11.47 -2.08
C LEU A 82 -6.12 12.17 -1.81
N VAL A 83 -5.03 11.61 -2.29
CA VAL A 83 -3.68 12.19 -2.13
C VAL A 83 -3.56 13.52 -2.88
N LYS A 84 -4.04 13.57 -4.13
CA LYS A 84 -3.97 14.80 -4.95
C LYS A 84 -4.86 15.92 -4.41
N GLU A 85 -6.07 15.60 -3.99
CA GLU A 85 -7.00 16.56 -3.36
C GLU A 85 -6.41 17.21 -2.10
N ASN A 86 -5.46 16.54 -1.44
CA ASN A 86 -4.77 17.04 -0.25
C ASN A 86 -3.39 17.65 -0.56
N GLY A 87 -3.09 17.94 -1.83
CA GLY A 87 -1.85 18.60 -2.25
C GLY A 87 -0.60 17.75 -2.07
N LEU A 88 -0.75 16.43 -2.05
CA LEU A 88 0.35 15.47 -1.93
C LEU A 88 0.60 14.81 -3.30
N HIS A 89 1.82 14.32 -3.49
CA HIS A 89 2.24 13.53 -4.64
C HIS A 89 2.02 12.03 -4.39
N PRO A 90 1.24 11.30 -5.22
CA PRO A 90 1.03 9.87 -5.03
C PRO A 90 2.27 9.06 -5.38
N VAL A 91 2.68 8.20 -4.46
CA VAL A 91 3.80 7.26 -4.64
C VAL A 91 3.33 5.84 -4.31
N PHE A 92 3.51 4.94 -5.27
CA PHE A 92 3.38 3.51 -5.04
C PHE A 92 4.76 2.92 -4.72
N ILE A 93 4.86 2.20 -3.60
CA ILE A 93 6.01 1.34 -3.31
C ILE A 93 5.62 -0.08 -3.73
N GLU A 94 6.44 -0.69 -4.59
CA GLU A 94 6.17 -1.99 -5.20
C GLU A 94 7.22 -3.03 -4.88
N TYR A 95 6.91 -4.33 -4.97
CA TYR A 95 7.89 -5.37 -4.68
C TYR A 95 7.77 -6.53 -5.67
N PHE A 96 8.49 -6.43 -6.78
CA PHE A 96 8.40 -7.37 -7.90
C PHE A 96 9.10 -8.72 -7.65
N ASP A 97 9.92 -8.79 -6.61
CA ASP A 97 10.58 -10.03 -6.17
C ASP A 97 9.69 -10.89 -5.27
N ASP A 98 8.48 -10.42 -4.93
CA ASP A 98 7.49 -11.19 -4.19
C ASP A 98 7.00 -12.39 -5.01
N LYS A 99 6.71 -13.49 -4.31
CA LYS A 99 6.14 -14.71 -4.89
C LYS A 99 4.66 -14.49 -5.20
N PHE A 100 4.26 -14.72 -6.43
CA PHE A 100 2.86 -14.70 -6.82
C PHE A 100 2.12 -15.90 -6.25
N THR A 101 0.91 -15.65 -5.72
CA THR A 101 -0.02 -16.69 -5.28
C THR A 101 -1.44 -16.23 -5.53
N SER A 102 -2.22 -17.08 -6.19
CA SER A 102 -3.64 -16.87 -6.44
C SER A 102 -4.50 -16.94 -5.17
N ASN A 103 -3.93 -17.36 -4.03
CA ASN A 103 -4.63 -17.38 -2.74
C ASN A 103 -4.73 -15.99 -2.11
N ASN A 104 -3.91 -15.03 -2.54
CA ASN A 104 -4.03 -13.64 -2.14
C ASN A 104 -4.96 -12.91 -3.11
N LYS A 105 -6.03 -12.29 -2.61
CA LYS A 105 -7.08 -11.66 -3.43
C LYS A 105 -6.54 -10.56 -4.35
N TYR A 106 -5.64 -9.72 -3.84
CA TYR A 106 -5.00 -8.66 -4.62
C TYR A 106 -4.16 -9.24 -5.76
N LYS A 107 -3.28 -10.21 -5.48
CA LYS A 107 -2.47 -10.87 -6.53
C LYS A 107 -3.34 -11.61 -7.54
N HIS A 108 -4.40 -12.26 -7.08
CA HIS A 108 -5.35 -12.91 -7.97
C HIS A 108 -5.99 -11.90 -8.94
N SER A 109 -6.38 -10.71 -8.48
CA SER A 109 -7.00 -9.69 -9.34
C SER A 109 -6.02 -9.06 -10.35
N LEU A 110 -4.70 -9.13 -10.11
CA LEU A 110 -3.70 -8.82 -11.14
C LEU A 110 -3.73 -9.82 -12.29
N GLY A 111 -3.94 -11.12 -11.99
CA GLY A 111 -4.02 -12.18 -13.01
C GLY A 111 -5.39 -12.34 -13.68
N GLN A 112 -6.44 -11.84 -13.04
CA GLN A 112 -7.81 -11.84 -13.56
C GLN A 112 -8.46 -10.49 -13.31
N LEU A 113 -8.61 -9.71 -14.37
CA LEU A 113 -9.23 -8.39 -14.32
C LEU A 113 -10.73 -8.54 -14.03
N HIS A 114 -11.20 -7.82 -13.02
CA HIS A 114 -12.62 -7.66 -12.71
C HIS A 114 -13.10 -6.34 -13.28
N ILE A 115 -13.99 -6.36 -14.26
CA ILE A 115 -14.40 -5.19 -15.03
C ILE A 115 -15.86 -4.89 -14.75
N GLN A 116 -16.11 -3.75 -14.11
CA GLN A 116 -17.46 -3.28 -13.83
C GLN A 116 -18.07 -2.68 -15.11
N ASN A 117 -18.98 -3.40 -15.76
CA ASN A 117 -19.58 -2.96 -17.01
C ASN A 117 -20.78 -2.03 -16.78
N LYS A 118 -21.66 -2.39 -15.82
CA LYS A 118 -22.88 -1.65 -15.48
C LYS A 118 -23.40 -2.05 -14.11
N ILE A 119 -24.31 -1.24 -13.57
CA ILE A 119 -25.20 -1.61 -12.47
C ILE A 119 -26.52 -2.04 -13.11
N ASP A 120 -27.07 -3.19 -12.71
CA ASP A 120 -28.37 -3.65 -13.21
C ASP A 120 -29.54 -2.87 -12.58
N LYS A 121 -30.75 -3.13 -13.06
CA LYS A 121 -31.98 -2.48 -12.57
C LYS A 121 -32.28 -2.72 -11.07
N ASN A 122 -31.62 -3.70 -10.45
CA ASN A 122 -31.77 -4.04 -9.04
C ASN A 122 -30.61 -3.49 -8.19
N GLY A 123 -29.75 -2.64 -8.77
CA GLY A 123 -28.58 -2.09 -8.07
C GLY A 123 -27.39 -3.07 -7.98
N LYS A 124 -27.42 -4.22 -8.67
CA LYS A 124 -26.35 -5.21 -8.62
C LYS A 124 -25.28 -4.95 -9.68
N GLU A 125 -24.03 -5.04 -9.26
CA GLU A 125 -22.89 -4.86 -10.15
C GLU A 125 -22.77 -6.02 -11.15
N CYS A 126 -22.77 -5.69 -12.44
CA CYS A 126 -22.46 -6.62 -13.51
C CYS A 126 -20.95 -6.60 -13.77
N VAL A 127 -20.24 -7.55 -13.18
CA VAL A 127 -18.77 -7.66 -13.22
C VAL A 127 -18.37 -8.77 -14.18
N GLU A 128 -17.61 -8.42 -15.20
CA GLU A 128 -16.99 -9.37 -16.11
C GLU A 128 -15.59 -9.73 -15.60
N LYS A 129 -15.21 -11.00 -15.72
CA LYS A 129 -13.91 -11.51 -15.27
C LYS A 129 -13.11 -11.96 -16.48
N ILE A 130 -11.96 -11.33 -16.72
CA ILE A 130 -11.06 -11.69 -17.81
C ILE A 130 -9.73 -12.14 -17.23
N THR A 131 -9.42 -13.42 -17.39
CA THR A 131 -8.12 -13.98 -17.00
C THR A 131 -7.06 -13.59 -18.03
N ILE A 132 -5.98 -12.96 -17.57
CA ILE A 132 -4.91 -12.45 -18.44
C ILE A 132 -3.57 -13.17 -18.25
N ILE A 133 -3.46 -14.11 -17.30
CA ILE A 133 -2.28 -14.96 -17.10
C ILE A 133 -2.67 -16.44 -17.03
N ASP A 134 -1.68 -17.33 -17.18
CA ASP A 134 -1.83 -18.74 -16.81
C ASP A 134 -1.51 -18.91 -15.30
N PHE A 135 -2.53 -19.06 -14.47
CA PHE A 135 -2.37 -19.19 -13.02
C PHE A 135 -1.53 -20.41 -12.61
N ASN A 136 -1.68 -21.53 -13.32
CA ASN A 136 -0.95 -22.76 -13.01
C ASN A 136 0.56 -22.57 -13.28
N LYS A 137 0.92 -21.86 -14.35
CA LYS A 137 2.32 -21.55 -14.67
C LYS A 137 2.89 -20.39 -13.87
N SER A 138 2.05 -19.52 -13.31
CA SER A 138 2.47 -18.29 -12.62
C SER A 138 2.58 -18.47 -11.11
N ASN A 139 1.76 -19.34 -10.52
CA ASN A 139 1.78 -19.61 -9.09
C ASN A 139 3.17 -20.04 -8.64
N GLY A 140 3.68 -19.29 -7.67
CA GLY A 140 4.96 -19.49 -7.06
C GLY A 140 6.20 -18.92 -7.76
N LYS A 141 6.02 -18.27 -8.91
CA LYS A 141 7.08 -17.45 -9.54
C LYS A 141 7.15 -16.07 -8.89
N LYS A 142 8.26 -15.35 -9.10
CA LYS A 142 8.34 -13.94 -8.74
C LYS A 142 7.43 -13.13 -9.66
N LEU A 143 6.83 -12.06 -9.16
CA LEU A 143 5.96 -11.17 -9.95
C LEU A 143 6.63 -10.68 -11.23
N LYS A 144 7.93 -10.34 -11.17
CA LYS A 144 8.71 -9.90 -12.34
C LYS A 144 8.84 -10.94 -13.46
N ASP A 145 8.64 -12.22 -13.16
CA ASP A 145 8.78 -13.32 -14.14
C ASP A 145 7.44 -13.70 -14.79
N ILE A 146 6.34 -13.05 -14.40
CA ILE A 146 5.00 -13.38 -14.89
C ILE A 146 4.71 -12.64 -16.18
N LYS A 147 4.13 -13.37 -17.12
CA LYS A 147 3.69 -12.86 -18.41
C LYS A 147 2.19 -13.07 -18.60
N THR A 148 1.59 -12.18 -19.38
CA THR A 148 0.22 -12.32 -19.84
C THR A 148 0.07 -13.52 -20.80
N LEU A 149 -1.16 -13.93 -21.11
CA LEU A 149 -1.46 -15.00 -22.06
C LEU A 149 -0.93 -14.69 -23.48
N TRP A 150 -0.72 -13.42 -23.82
CA TRP A 150 -0.12 -12.96 -25.07
C TRP A 150 1.38 -12.64 -24.95
N GLY A 151 2.03 -13.00 -23.84
CA GLY A 151 3.50 -12.96 -23.69
C GLY A 151 4.11 -11.63 -23.23
N GLU A 152 3.31 -10.61 -22.94
CA GLU A 152 3.76 -9.34 -22.37
C GLU A 152 4.10 -9.50 -20.89
N SER A 153 5.04 -8.72 -20.35
CA SER A 153 5.28 -8.65 -18.90
C SER A 153 4.01 -8.22 -18.16
N LEU A 154 3.64 -8.92 -17.09
CA LEU A 154 2.48 -8.53 -16.28
C LEU A 154 2.67 -7.13 -15.68
N ILE A 155 3.89 -6.77 -15.31
CA ILE A 155 4.23 -5.43 -14.80
C ILE A 155 3.95 -4.37 -15.87
N ASP A 156 4.50 -4.55 -17.08
CA ASP A 156 4.36 -3.58 -18.16
C ASP A 156 2.90 -3.40 -18.56
N PHE A 157 2.13 -4.50 -18.59
CA PHE A 157 0.70 -4.46 -18.83
C PHE A 157 -0.02 -3.54 -17.82
N HIS A 158 0.21 -3.75 -16.52
CA HIS A 158 -0.43 -2.93 -15.48
C HIS A 158 0.07 -1.48 -15.47
N LYS A 159 1.31 -1.21 -15.89
CA LYS A 159 1.80 0.18 -16.08
C LYS A 159 1.08 0.89 -17.23
N LYS A 160 0.92 0.22 -18.38
CA LYS A 160 0.16 0.78 -19.52
C LYS A 160 -1.29 1.08 -19.18
N LEU A 161 -1.88 0.37 -18.20
CA LEU A 161 -3.19 0.74 -17.71
C LEU A 161 -3.19 2.15 -17.11
N PHE A 162 -2.16 2.60 -16.39
CA PHE A 162 -2.15 3.98 -15.86
C PHE A 162 -2.20 5.03 -16.99
N ASP A 163 -1.44 4.81 -18.07
CA ASP A 163 -1.48 5.67 -19.26
C ASP A 163 -2.87 5.71 -19.89
N LEU A 164 -3.55 4.56 -19.94
CA LEU A 164 -4.90 4.46 -20.48
C LEU A 164 -5.95 5.24 -19.68
N TYR A 165 -5.73 5.39 -18.37
CA TYR A 165 -6.54 6.23 -17.50
C TYR A 165 -6.09 7.70 -17.48
N ASN A 166 -5.07 8.08 -18.26
CA ASN A 166 -4.41 9.38 -18.24
C ASN A 166 -3.85 9.74 -16.85
N ILE A 167 -3.37 8.74 -16.10
CA ILE A 167 -2.79 8.92 -14.76
C ILE A 167 -1.26 8.95 -14.89
N ASN A 168 -0.73 10.14 -15.19
CA ASN A 168 0.71 10.31 -15.48
C ASN A 168 1.48 10.96 -14.33
N ASP A 169 0.80 11.71 -13.46
CA ASP A 169 1.41 12.37 -12.31
C ASP A 169 1.29 11.50 -11.05
N VAL A 170 2.07 10.42 -11.06
CA VAL A 170 2.28 9.46 -9.97
C VAL A 170 3.74 8.98 -10.03
N SER A 171 4.29 8.49 -8.92
CA SER A 171 5.61 7.84 -8.94
C SER A 171 5.52 6.39 -8.50
N PHE A 172 6.32 5.56 -9.14
CA PHE A 172 6.50 4.16 -8.81
C PHE A 172 7.93 3.98 -8.28
N LEU A 173 8.06 3.33 -7.12
CA LEU A 173 9.34 2.99 -6.52
C LEU A 173 9.34 1.50 -6.24
N ASN A 174 10.27 0.76 -6.84
CA ASN A 174 10.47 -0.62 -6.45
C ASN A 174 11.21 -0.66 -5.10
N GLU A 175 10.71 -1.45 -4.17
CA GLU A 175 11.21 -1.59 -2.80
C GLU A 175 12.70 -1.91 -2.81
N ILE A 176 13.15 -2.79 -3.71
CA ILE A 176 14.56 -3.21 -3.80
C ILE A 176 15.51 -2.07 -4.21
N ASP A 177 15.02 -1.02 -4.85
CA ASP A 177 15.84 0.14 -5.23
C ASP A 177 16.11 1.05 -4.02
N TRP A 178 15.30 0.92 -2.98
CA TRP A 178 15.43 1.65 -1.73
C TRP A 178 15.98 0.79 -0.61
N TYR A 179 15.50 -0.44 -0.47
CA TYR A 179 15.74 -1.30 0.67
C TYR A 179 16.28 -2.65 0.20
N GLU A 180 17.59 -2.82 0.36
CA GLU A 180 18.22 -4.10 0.09
C GLU A 180 17.89 -5.08 1.21
N LYS A 181 16.95 -6.00 0.94
CA LYS A 181 16.66 -7.12 1.85
C LYS A 181 17.87 -8.04 1.97
N LYS A 182 18.49 -8.04 3.14
CA LYS A 182 19.47 -9.07 3.55
C LYS A 182 18.75 -10.22 4.25
N ASN A 183 19.39 -10.90 5.20
CA ASN A 183 18.80 -11.94 6.04
C ASN A 183 17.90 -11.38 7.17
N GLU A 184 17.16 -10.31 6.87
CA GLU A 184 16.44 -9.52 7.86
C GLU A 184 15.01 -10.02 8.04
N LYS A 185 14.43 -9.78 9.23
CA LYS A 185 13.06 -10.19 9.52
C LYS A 185 12.07 -9.15 8.94
N PRO A 186 10.81 -9.53 8.65
CA PRO A 186 9.80 -8.58 8.16
C PRO A 186 9.65 -7.32 9.04
N ILE A 187 9.82 -7.46 10.36
CA ILE A 187 9.79 -6.33 11.30
C ILE A 187 10.88 -5.29 11.00
N ASP A 188 12.06 -5.70 10.54
CA ASP A 188 13.18 -4.78 10.27
C ASP A 188 12.86 -3.88 9.06
N PHE A 189 12.24 -4.46 8.03
CA PHE A 189 11.69 -3.69 6.92
C PHE A 189 10.63 -2.69 7.40
N TYR A 190 9.63 -3.14 8.17
CA TYR A 190 8.57 -2.25 8.65
C TYR A 190 9.09 -1.15 9.57
N VAL A 191 10.15 -1.39 10.35
CA VAL A 191 10.81 -0.33 11.14
C VAL A 191 11.39 0.75 10.23
N ASN A 192 12.12 0.37 9.18
CA ASN A 192 12.67 1.34 8.22
C ASN A 192 11.57 2.06 7.43
N PHE A 193 10.51 1.35 7.04
CA PHE A 193 9.38 1.94 6.37
C PHE A 193 8.62 2.92 7.26
N PHE A 194 8.39 2.57 8.53
CA PHE A 194 7.76 3.45 9.50
C PHE A 194 8.63 4.66 9.89
N LEU A 195 9.95 4.49 9.92
CA LEU A 195 10.89 5.62 10.05
C LEU A 195 10.76 6.58 8.86
N LEU A 196 10.66 6.05 7.63
CA LEU A 196 10.49 6.86 6.42
C LEU A 196 9.21 7.72 6.51
N ILE A 197 8.06 7.09 6.76
CA ILE A 197 6.76 7.80 6.84
C ILE A 197 6.57 8.60 8.13
N THR A 198 7.58 8.64 9.02
CA THR A 198 7.52 9.53 10.19
C THR A 198 7.68 10.98 9.78
N CYS A 199 8.52 11.25 8.77
CA CYS A 199 8.88 12.61 8.34
C CYS A 199 8.88 12.84 6.82
N PHE A 200 8.78 11.79 6.00
CA PHE A 200 8.99 11.88 4.54
C PHE A 200 7.76 11.48 3.71
N GLY A 201 6.66 11.09 4.34
CA GLY A 201 5.38 10.89 3.67
C GLY A 201 4.29 10.42 4.63
N ILE A 202 3.10 10.20 4.08
CA ILE A 202 1.93 9.69 4.79
C ILE A 202 1.54 8.37 4.16
N LEU A 203 1.52 7.29 4.94
CA LEU A 203 1.10 5.97 4.46
C LEU A 203 -0.42 5.86 4.46
N PHE A 204 -0.99 5.46 3.34
CA PHE A 204 -2.38 5.06 3.19
C PHE A 204 -2.44 3.54 3.17
N GLU A 205 -2.91 2.94 4.27
CA GLU A 205 -3.02 1.50 4.39
C GLU A 205 -4.03 1.12 5.49
N ASN A 206 -4.72 0.01 5.28
CA ASN A 206 -5.56 -0.61 6.30
C ASN A 206 -4.82 -1.83 6.89
N PHE A 207 -4.46 -1.74 8.17
CA PHE A 207 -3.83 -2.83 8.95
C PHE A 207 -4.83 -3.60 9.83
N LEU A 208 -6.07 -3.12 9.93
CA LEU A 208 -7.08 -3.72 10.78
C LEU A 208 -7.78 -4.85 10.03
N ALA A 209 -7.21 -6.04 10.08
CA ALA A 209 -7.84 -7.22 9.53
C ALA A 209 -8.96 -7.78 10.43
N LEU A 210 -9.93 -8.47 9.83
CA LEU A 210 -10.95 -9.22 10.55
C LEU A 210 -10.32 -10.35 11.38
N LYS A 211 -10.93 -10.68 12.53
CA LYS A 211 -10.45 -11.75 13.42
C LYS A 211 -10.36 -13.08 12.66
N GLY A 212 -9.19 -13.73 12.74
CA GLY A 212 -8.93 -15.04 12.11
C GLY A 212 -8.24 -14.97 10.75
N ASP A 213 -8.04 -13.77 10.19
CA ASP A 213 -7.25 -13.59 8.97
C ASP A 213 -5.74 -13.75 9.27
N THR A 214 -5.01 -14.34 8.32
CA THR A 214 -3.55 -14.30 8.23
C THR A 214 -2.99 -12.88 8.36
N GLU A 215 -3.72 -11.88 7.86
CA GLU A 215 -3.36 -10.46 7.99
C GLU A 215 -3.39 -9.97 9.44
N ALA A 216 -4.32 -10.47 10.27
CA ALA A 216 -4.39 -10.10 11.69
C ALA A 216 -3.15 -10.58 12.46
N LYS A 217 -2.62 -11.76 12.11
CA LYS A 217 -1.37 -12.27 12.68
C LYS A 217 -0.19 -11.42 12.23
N PHE A 218 -0.13 -11.05 10.96
CA PHE A 218 0.92 -10.16 10.45
C PHE A 218 0.92 -8.80 11.16
N THR A 219 -0.25 -8.19 11.33
CA THR A 219 -0.37 -6.92 12.05
C THR A 219 0.12 -7.05 13.49
N LYS A 220 -0.28 -8.10 14.19
CA LYS A 220 0.12 -8.35 15.58
C LYS A 220 1.62 -8.62 15.73
N ASP A 221 2.20 -9.45 14.86
CA ASP A 221 3.55 -9.99 15.03
C ASP A 221 4.62 -9.12 14.34
N VAL A 222 4.23 -8.23 13.42
CA VAL A 222 5.15 -7.41 12.62
C VAL A 222 4.83 -5.92 12.74
N VAL A 223 3.59 -5.51 12.42
CA VAL A 223 3.20 -4.09 12.32
C VAL A 223 3.22 -3.39 13.68
N LEU A 224 2.51 -3.92 14.68
CA LEU A 224 2.47 -3.32 16.03
C LEU A 224 3.86 -3.27 16.70
N PRO A 225 4.69 -4.33 16.65
CA PRO A 225 6.07 -4.28 17.12
C PRO A 225 6.94 -3.23 16.40
N ALA A 226 6.84 -3.13 15.07
CA ALA A 226 7.58 -2.13 14.32
C ALA A 226 7.14 -0.70 14.69
N LEU A 227 5.83 -0.49 14.84
CA LEU A 227 5.23 0.77 15.28
C LEU A 227 5.75 1.18 16.66
N GLU A 228 5.69 0.27 17.65
CA GLU A 228 6.21 0.50 19.00
C GLU A 228 7.70 0.85 18.96
N LYS A 229 8.49 0.12 18.17
CA LYS A 229 9.93 0.37 18.04
C LYS A 229 10.20 1.75 17.44
N VAL A 230 9.49 2.18 16.40
CA VAL A 230 9.67 3.51 15.81
C VAL A 230 9.23 4.63 16.75
N ILE A 231 8.14 4.45 17.51
CA ILE A 231 7.73 5.42 18.54
C ILE A 231 8.80 5.54 19.61
N ASN A 232 9.37 4.44 20.08
CA ASN A 232 10.48 4.46 21.04
C ASN A 232 11.74 5.13 20.48
N LEU A 233 12.04 4.91 19.21
CA LEU A 233 13.21 5.48 18.56
C LEU A 233 13.04 6.98 18.33
N THR A 234 11.88 7.43 17.88
CA THR A 234 11.68 8.82 17.40
C THR A 234 11.03 9.72 18.45
N GLY A 235 10.15 9.18 19.29
CA GLY A 235 9.27 9.91 20.21
C GLY A 235 7.91 10.25 19.62
N VAL A 236 7.66 9.91 18.35
CA VAL A 236 6.41 10.24 17.65
C VAL A 236 5.86 9.04 16.88
N LYS A 237 4.54 9.03 16.66
CA LYS A 237 3.86 8.02 15.86
C LYS A 237 4.09 8.24 14.35
N PRO A 238 4.46 7.22 13.56
CA PRO A 238 4.40 7.26 12.09
C PRO A 238 3.06 7.76 11.55
N LEU A 239 3.05 8.38 10.37
CA LEU A 239 1.80 8.91 9.78
C LEU A 239 1.13 7.85 8.92
N ILE A 240 0.15 7.16 9.50
CA ILE A 240 -0.64 6.12 8.83
C ILE A 240 -2.10 6.56 8.83
N VAL A 241 -2.73 6.55 7.66
CA VAL A 241 -4.12 6.92 7.42
C VAL A 241 -4.83 5.71 6.80
N PRO A 242 -6.04 5.35 7.26
CA PRO A 242 -6.81 4.31 6.60
C PRO A 242 -7.27 4.81 5.23
N LEU A 243 -7.05 4.02 4.17
CA LEU A 243 -7.46 4.35 2.81
C LEU A 243 -8.97 4.15 2.62
N GLU A 244 -9.45 3.03 3.14
CA GLU A 244 -10.82 2.56 2.95
C GLU A 244 -11.61 2.73 4.25
N PRO A 245 -12.89 3.11 4.17
CA PRO A 245 -13.77 2.95 5.31
C PRO A 245 -13.74 1.47 5.69
N ILE A 246 -13.28 1.18 6.91
CA ILE A 246 -13.06 -0.17 7.43
C ILE A 246 -14.32 -1.06 7.29
N ASP A 247 -15.51 -0.46 7.22
CA ASP A 247 -16.79 -1.19 7.11
C ASP A 247 -17.04 -1.81 5.74
N ILE A 248 -16.32 -1.37 4.69
CA ILE A 248 -16.47 -1.87 3.31
C ILE A 248 -15.16 -2.39 2.73
N GLU A 249 -14.09 -2.49 3.52
CA GLU A 249 -12.75 -2.91 3.09
C GLU A 249 -12.73 -4.31 2.44
N THR A 250 -13.68 -5.18 2.82
CA THR A 250 -13.78 -6.53 2.25
C THR A 250 -14.54 -6.61 0.92
N ASP A 251 -15.10 -5.49 0.43
CA ASP A 251 -15.93 -5.48 -0.76
C ASP A 251 -15.10 -5.69 -2.03
N ASN A 252 -15.60 -6.50 -2.96
CA ASN A 252 -14.82 -6.85 -4.14
C ASN A 252 -14.58 -5.66 -5.09
N PHE A 253 -15.39 -4.59 -4.99
CA PHE A 253 -15.31 -3.46 -5.91
C PHE A 253 -13.96 -2.73 -5.86
N TRP A 254 -13.22 -2.85 -4.76
CA TRP A 254 -11.87 -2.33 -4.61
C TRP A 254 -10.92 -2.81 -5.72
N TYR A 255 -11.11 -4.05 -6.18
CA TYR A 255 -10.32 -4.65 -7.24
C TYR A 255 -10.81 -4.34 -8.66
N TYR A 256 -11.90 -3.59 -8.81
CA TYR A 256 -12.52 -3.42 -10.12
C TYR A 256 -11.84 -2.37 -10.99
N HIS A 257 -11.80 -2.71 -12.27
CA HIS A 257 -11.43 -1.85 -13.38
C HIS A 257 -12.67 -1.31 -14.09
N LEU A 258 -12.46 -0.17 -14.77
CA LEU A 258 -13.44 0.39 -15.69
C LEU A 258 -13.31 -0.32 -17.04
N PRO A 259 -14.36 -0.35 -17.88
CA PRO A 259 -14.35 -1.05 -19.17
C PRO A 259 -13.24 -0.62 -20.14
N ILE A 260 -12.65 0.57 -19.93
CA ILE A 260 -11.56 1.08 -20.77
C ILE A 260 -10.37 0.11 -20.86
N VAL A 261 -10.09 -0.67 -19.81
CA VAL A 261 -8.96 -1.62 -19.75
C VAL A 261 -8.99 -2.68 -20.84
N LYS A 262 -10.18 -2.98 -21.39
CA LYS A 262 -10.36 -3.93 -22.49
C LYS A 262 -9.57 -3.55 -23.73
N LYS A 263 -9.26 -2.26 -23.92
CA LYS A 263 -8.47 -1.77 -25.05
C LYS A 263 -7.04 -2.34 -25.12
N LEU A 264 -6.51 -2.86 -24.02
CA LEU A 264 -5.15 -3.42 -23.95
C LEU A 264 -5.12 -4.95 -23.90
N ILE A 265 -6.28 -5.62 -23.83
CA ILE A 265 -6.38 -7.08 -23.79
C ILE A 265 -6.35 -7.63 -25.23
N LYS A 266 -5.57 -8.70 -25.46
CA LYS A 266 -5.37 -9.33 -26.77
C LYS A 266 -5.90 -10.76 -26.79
#